data_AF-A0A928L437-F1
#
_entry.id   AF-A0A928L437-F1
#
_cell.length_a   1.000
_cell.length_b   1.000
_cell.length_c   1.000
_cell.angle_alpha   90.00
_cell.angle_beta   90.00
_cell.angle_gamma   90.00
#
_symmetry.space_group_name_H-M   'P 1'
#
loop_
_entity.id
_entity.type
_entity.pdbx_description
1 polymer ?
#
loop_
_entity_poly.entity_id
_entity_poly.type
_entity_poly.pdbx_seq_one_letter_code
_entity_poly.pdbx_strand_id
1 'polypeptide(L)'
;MKALIKRIEITNFKSIESLKLCIQNEHIIGILGKNGTGKSTLFHAVNYFFSKLNKQHSDDVVIDGVNPYVQKCTITISFNLARMFMKSKGNKELSEIMNFIQEYQQEFFGKVSDVLSITMIQYRDGRIVWSIDKKYQEKILNAIKRYFPIYFINVRNLDLQSWNKLWDIIGDLLMSVPRENVEHLKKLDEAFFAIYGERYIKSKQKIEDTFKEEGISLDPFSFRSRFKDVFKLRFGGEQFEFNERNLDYYSDGTNSYKYLKLLISLIPYVSELSCKHPLIMIDEPEIGLHSAFITELVECIHHSIEDKAVLLFTTHSPKVIEELTNQGVEYALYRTSDYRLHTILTKLNLQWLKDGKHTVTIKETECYFSDYLVYVEGESEVQLFQNKYLRRLFELTPKS
;
A
#
# COMPACT_ATOMS: atom_id res chain seq x y z
N MET A 1 15.47 7.13 11.86
CA MET A 1 14.16 7.29 12.54
C MET A 1 13.48 5.91 12.56
N LYS A 2 12.47 5.63 13.41
CA LYS A 2 11.89 4.27 13.51
C LYS A 2 10.72 4.10 12.54
N ALA A 3 10.63 2.97 11.83
CA ALA A 3 9.57 2.68 10.88
C ALA A 3 8.15 2.72 11.50
N LEU A 4 7.16 3.13 10.71
CA LEU A 4 5.75 3.32 11.13
C LEU A 4 5.02 1.98 11.36
N ILE A 5 5.40 0.95 10.60
CA ILE A 5 5.05 -0.45 10.85
C ILE A 5 6.35 -1.16 11.19
N LYS A 6 6.39 -1.93 12.27
CA LYS A 6 7.59 -2.64 12.73
C LYS A 6 7.62 -4.11 12.35
N ARG A 7 6.45 -4.73 12.27
CA ARG A 7 6.38 -6.18 12.06
C ARG A 7 5.05 -6.58 11.46
N ILE A 8 5.10 -7.54 10.56
CA ILE A 8 3.95 -8.27 10.02
C ILE A 8 4.22 -9.75 10.23
N GLU A 9 3.29 -10.45 10.88
CA GLU A 9 3.35 -11.89 11.11
C GLU A 9 2.09 -12.53 10.55
N ILE A 10 2.26 -13.60 9.79
CA ILE A 10 1.16 -14.32 9.14
C ILE A 10 1.33 -15.80 9.46
N THR A 11 0.25 -16.45 9.90
CA THR A 11 0.23 -17.91 10.05
C THR A 11 -1.01 -18.52 9.39
N ASN A 12 -0.80 -19.65 8.72
CA ASN A 12 -1.79 -20.46 8.02
C ASN A 12 -2.73 -19.67 7.09
N PHE A 13 -2.18 -18.76 6.30
CA PHE A 13 -2.95 -17.94 5.35
C PHE A 13 -2.60 -18.32 3.91
N LYS A 14 -3.54 -18.93 3.18
CA LYS A 14 -3.32 -19.47 1.82
C LYS A 14 -2.03 -20.32 1.78
N SER A 15 -1.06 -20.00 0.93
CA SER A 15 0.22 -20.71 0.82
C SER A 15 1.21 -20.39 1.95
N ILE A 16 0.86 -19.55 2.94
CA ILE A 16 1.75 -19.14 4.02
C ILE A 16 1.46 -19.98 5.27
N GLU A 17 2.34 -20.91 5.62
CA GLU A 17 2.30 -21.60 6.92
C GLU A 17 2.73 -20.65 8.05
N SER A 18 3.91 -20.03 7.92
CA SER A 18 4.43 -19.05 8.85
C SER A 18 5.35 -18.07 8.14
N LEU A 19 5.06 -16.78 8.27
CA LEU A 19 5.88 -15.70 7.69
C LEU A 19 6.02 -14.56 8.68
N LYS A 20 7.25 -14.04 8.79
CA LYS A 20 7.58 -12.89 9.63
C LYS A 20 8.38 -11.87 8.83
N LEU A 21 7.79 -10.71 8.58
CA LEU A 21 8.43 -9.55 7.99
C LEU A 21 8.77 -8.56 9.12
N CYS A 22 10.06 -8.32 9.37
CA CYS A 22 10.54 -7.37 10.38
C CYS A 22 11.04 -6.10 9.73
N ILE A 23 10.37 -4.98 9.99
CA ILE A 23 10.75 -3.66 9.47
C ILE A 23 11.42 -2.91 10.63
N GLN A 24 12.70 -2.56 10.49
CA GLN A 24 13.46 -1.93 11.57
C GLN A 24 13.43 -0.41 11.41
N ASN A 25 14.22 0.09 10.46
CA ASN A 25 14.37 1.51 10.17
C ASN A 25 14.03 1.84 8.71
N GLU A 26 13.94 0.81 7.87
CA GLU A 26 13.71 0.96 6.44
C GLU A 26 12.23 1.30 6.18
N HIS A 27 12.00 2.32 5.36
CA HIS A 27 10.65 2.73 4.93
C HIS A 27 10.26 2.15 3.58
N ILE A 28 11.25 1.64 2.83
CA ILE A 28 11.08 1.03 1.53
C ILE A 28 11.49 -0.44 1.62
N ILE A 29 10.56 -1.35 1.35
CA ILE A 29 10.75 -2.80 1.46
C ILE A 29 10.43 -3.46 0.12
N GLY A 30 11.44 -4.03 -0.53
CA GLY A 30 11.28 -4.80 -1.75
C GLY A 30 11.12 -6.29 -1.48
N ILE A 31 10.19 -6.93 -2.18
CA ILE A 31 9.93 -8.37 -2.11
C ILE A 31 10.24 -8.99 -3.48
N LEU A 32 11.23 -9.87 -3.49
CA LEU A 32 11.71 -10.61 -4.66
C LEU A 32 11.23 -12.06 -4.61
N GLY A 33 11.42 -12.79 -5.71
CA GLY A 33 11.18 -14.23 -5.81
C GLY A 33 10.49 -14.59 -7.10
N LYS A 34 10.48 -15.87 -7.49
CA LYS A 34 9.87 -16.35 -8.74
C LYS A 34 8.36 -16.15 -8.78
N ASN A 35 7.76 -16.30 -9.95
CA ASN A 35 6.30 -16.34 -10.06
C ASN A 35 5.75 -17.53 -9.28
N GLY A 36 4.62 -17.34 -8.59
CA GLY A 36 3.98 -18.39 -7.79
C GLY A 36 4.57 -18.63 -6.39
N THR A 37 5.65 -17.97 -5.97
CA THR A 37 6.27 -18.18 -4.64
C THR A 37 5.50 -17.54 -3.47
N GLY A 38 4.41 -16.81 -3.74
CA GLY A 38 3.56 -16.20 -2.70
C GLY A 38 3.80 -14.72 -2.41
N LYS A 39 4.51 -13.98 -3.27
CA LYS A 39 4.68 -12.51 -3.16
C LYS A 39 3.33 -11.78 -3.02
N SER A 40 2.43 -12.00 -3.97
CA SER A 40 1.09 -11.40 -3.94
C SER A 40 0.23 -11.96 -2.80
N THR A 41 0.53 -13.15 -2.27
CA THR A 41 -0.13 -13.71 -1.09
C THR A 41 0.16 -12.88 0.16
N LEU A 42 1.40 -12.40 0.33
CA LEU A 42 1.76 -11.48 1.41
C LEU A 42 0.96 -10.17 1.30
N PHE A 43 0.91 -9.55 0.12
CA PHE A 43 0.10 -8.33 -0.10
C PHE A 43 -1.38 -8.58 0.15
N HIS A 44 -1.90 -9.74 -0.28
CA HIS A 44 -3.27 -10.13 -0.03
C HIS A 44 -3.55 -10.28 1.48
N ALA A 45 -2.66 -10.89 2.25
CA ALA A 45 -2.81 -11.03 3.69
C ALA A 45 -2.87 -9.68 4.41
N VAL A 46 -1.97 -8.76 4.05
CA VAL A 46 -1.97 -7.41 4.63
C VAL A 46 -3.25 -6.67 4.25
N ASN A 47 -3.63 -6.65 2.96
CA ASN A 47 -4.87 -6.02 2.52
C ASN A 47 -6.11 -6.64 3.20
N TYR A 48 -6.10 -7.97 3.39
CA TYR A 48 -7.16 -8.72 4.05
C TYR A 48 -7.34 -8.24 5.49
N PHE A 49 -6.27 -8.15 6.28
CA PHE A 49 -6.30 -7.62 7.66
C PHE A 49 -7.00 -6.26 7.74
N PHE A 50 -6.61 -5.29 6.89
CA PHE A 50 -7.21 -3.95 6.90
C PHE A 50 -8.67 -3.96 6.41
N SER A 51 -9.01 -4.80 5.44
CA SER A 51 -10.39 -4.93 4.91
C SER A 51 -11.38 -5.48 5.94
N LYS A 52 -10.88 -6.19 6.96
CA LYS A 52 -11.67 -6.82 8.02
C LYS A 52 -11.71 -6.01 9.31
N LEU A 53 -11.06 -4.86 9.40
CA LEU A 53 -11.18 -3.98 10.57
C LEU A 53 -12.66 -3.69 10.87
N ASN A 54 -13.08 -3.97 12.12
CA ASN A 54 -14.46 -3.91 12.62
C ASN A 54 -15.47 -4.90 12.00
N LYS A 55 -15.01 -5.91 11.26
CA LYS A 55 -15.84 -7.03 10.85
C LYS A 55 -15.73 -8.17 11.86
N GLN A 56 -16.85 -8.86 12.08
CA GLN A 56 -16.95 -10.00 13.00
C GLN A 56 -17.00 -11.35 12.27
N HIS A 57 -17.23 -11.33 10.96
CA HIS A 57 -17.37 -12.52 10.14
C HIS A 57 -16.86 -12.27 8.71
N SER A 58 -16.44 -13.34 8.04
CA SER A 58 -16.11 -13.34 6.62
C SER A 58 -16.33 -14.71 5.99
N ASP A 59 -16.94 -14.73 4.81
CA ASP A 59 -17.10 -15.93 3.97
C ASP A 59 -15.86 -16.27 3.13
N ASP A 60 -14.77 -15.51 3.29
CA ASP A 60 -13.59 -15.66 2.46
C ASP A 60 -12.78 -16.88 2.92
N VAL A 61 -12.53 -17.81 2.00
CA VAL A 61 -11.69 -18.97 2.23
C VAL A 61 -10.22 -18.56 2.13
N VAL A 62 -9.61 -18.26 3.29
CA VAL A 62 -8.23 -17.77 3.37
C VAL A 62 -7.31 -18.65 4.22
N ILE A 63 -7.86 -19.64 4.94
CA ILE A 63 -7.06 -20.58 5.73
C ILE A 63 -6.26 -21.48 4.79
N ASP A 64 -5.03 -21.80 5.20
CA ASP A 64 -4.16 -22.74 4.50
C ASP A 64 -4.90 -24.03 4.11
N GLY A 65 -4.98 -24.27 2.80
CA GLY A 65 -5.64 -25.43 2.21
C GLY A 65 -4.73 -26.66 2.10
N VAL A 66 -3.42 -26.50 2.32
CA VAL A 66 -2.44 -27.60 2.28
C VAL A 66 -2.63 -28.51 3.50
N ASN A 67 -2.89 -27.92 4.67
CA ASN A 67 -3.15 -28.67 5.90
C ASN A 67 -4.64 -28.64 6.29
N PRO A 68 -5.41 -29.73 6.05
CA PRO A 68 -6.86 -29.76 6.27
C PRO A 68 -7.27 -29.69 7.75
N TYR A 69 -6.32 -29.90 8.67
CA TYR A 69 -6.55 -29.86 10.12
C TYR A 69 -6.50 -28.44 10.69
N VAL A 70 -5.98 -27.46 9.93
CA VAL A 70 -5.92 -26.08 10.39
C VAL A 70 -7.34 -25.52 10.53
N GLN A 71 -7.64 -24.99 11.71
CA GLN A 71 -8.94 -24.41 12.04
C GLN A 71 -8.94 -22.88 12.09
N LYS A 72 -7.75 -22.25 12.02
CA LYS A 72 -7.61 -20.79 12.09
C LYS A 72 -6.38 -20.29 11.34
N CYS A 73 -6.49 -19.09 10.80
CA CYS A 73 -5.35 -18.29 10.36
C CYS A 73 -5.17 -17.07 11.28
N THR A 74 -3.94 -16.56 11.37
CA THR A 74 -3.66 -15.34 12.15
C THR A 74 -2.85 -14.35 11.35
N ILE A 75 -3.19 -13.06 11.46
CA ILE A 75 -2.40 -11.97 10.91
C ILE A 75 -2.17 -10.96 12.03
N THR A 76 -0.90 -10.70 12.35
CA THR A 76 -0.48 -9.74 13.37
C THR A 76 0.28 -8.60 12.73
N ILE A 77 -0.11 -7.36 13.02
CA ILE A 77 0.63 -6.16 12.60
C ILE A 77 1.02 -5.35 13.83
N SER A 78 2.29 -4.97 13.91
CA SER A 78 2.85 -4.11 14.96
C SER A 78 3.04 -2.69 14.45
N PHE A 79 2.26 -1.76 14.99
CA PHE A 79 2.26 -0.34 14.65
C PHE A 79 3.16 0.45 15.60
N ASN A 80 3.92 1.40 15.05
CA ASN A 80 4.74 2.33 15.83
C ASN A 80 4.00 3.67 16.00
N LEU A 81 3.61 3.95 17.23
CA LEU A 81 2.80 5.09 17.64
C LEU A 81 3.63 6.28 18.13
N ALA A 82 4.97 6.18 18.17
CA ALA A 82 5.84 7.24 18.71
C ALA A 82 5.56 8.62 18.07
N ARG A 83 5.41 8.67 16.74
CA ARG A 83 5.13 9.92 16.00
C ARG A 83 3.73 10.47 16.33
N MET A 84 2.74 9.59 16.53
CA MET A 84 1.39 9.99 16.94
C MET A 84 1.37 10.54 18.37
N PHE A 85 2.10 9.92 19.30
CA PHE A 85 2.28 10.45 20.65
C PHE A 85 2.96 11.82 20.67
N MET A 86 3.91 12.09 19.77
CA MET A 86 4.50 13.42 19.65
C MET A 86 3.51 14.44 19.10
N LYS A 87 2.78 14.10 18.02
CA LYS A 87 1.82 14.99 17.36
C LYS A 87 0.55 15.24 18.19
N SER A 88 0.19 14.35 19.12
CA SER A 88 -1.01 14.47 19.94
C SER A 88 -1.00 15.69 20.86
N LYS A 89 0.17 16.23 21.21
CA LYS A 89 0.31 17.43 22.06
C LYS A 89 -0.38 18.67 21.49
N GLY A 90 -0.51 18.77 20.15
CA GLY A 90 -1.15 19.89 19.46
C GLY A 90 -2.50 19.56 18.85
N ASN A 91 -3.01 18.34 19.03
CA ASN A 91 -4.24 17.87 18.39
C ASN A 91 -5.13 17.16 19.41
N LYS A 92 -6.21 17.83 19.84
CA LYS A 92 -7.12 17.33 20.88
C LYS A 92 -7.73 15.97 20.52
N GLU A 93 -8.22 15.81 19.29
CA GLU A 93 -8.83 14.56 18.84
C GLU A 93 -7.82 13.40 18.85
N LEU A 94 -6.60 13.66 18.38
CA LEU A 94 -5.52 12.68 18.43
C LEU A 94 -5.12 12.36 19.89
N SER A 95 -5.10 13.35 20.77
CA SER A 95 -4.77 13.16 22.20
C SER A 95 -5.75 12.25 22.92
N GLU A 96 -7.05 12.38 22.66
CA GLU A 96 -8.08 11.52 23.25
C GLU A 96 -7.93 10.07 22.82
N ILE A 97 -7.57 9.85 21.55
CA ILE A 97 -7.32 8.51 21.00
C ILE A 97 -6.04 7.92 21.59
N MET A 98 -4.96 8.69 21.66
CA MET A 98 -3.69 8.22 22.22
C MET A 98 -3.82 7.87 23.72
N ASN A 99 -4.52 8.69 24.50
CA ASN A 99 -4.77 8.41 25.92
C ASN A 99 -5.58 7.11 26.09
N PHE A 100 -6.58 6.88 25.22
CA PHE A 100 -7.37 5.65 25.24
C PHE A 100 -6.54 4.40 24.90
N ILE A 101 -5.60 4.50 23.96
CA ILE A 101 -4.66 3.41 23.66
C ILE A 101 -3.71 3.17 24.84
N GLN A 102 -3.26 4.22 25.52
CA GLN A 102 -2.42 4.09 26.72
C GLN A 102 -3.15 3.43 27.89
N GLU A 103 -4.42 3.77 28.12
CA GLU A 103 -5.29 3.12 29.11
C GLU A 103 -5.36 1.61 28.86
N TYR A 104 -5.67 1.20 27.61
CA TYR A 104 -5.67 -0.19 27.20
C TYR A 104 -4.31 -0.86 27.45
N GLN A 105 -3.21 -0.22 27.05
CA GLN A 105 -1.88 -0.80 27.23
C GLN A 105 -1.51 -0.98 28.71
N GLN A 106 -1.86 -0.01 29.54
CA GLN A 106 -1.59 -0.05 30.97
C GLN A 106 -2.42 -1.15 31.66
N GLU A 107 -3.69 -1.30 31.31
CA GLU A 107 -4.58 -2.31 31.89
C GLU A 107 -4.15 -3.74 31.51
N PHE A 108 -3.79 -4.00 30.25
CA PHE A 108 -3.53 -5.37 29.76
C PHE A 108 -2.06 -5.78 29.73
N PHE A 109 -1.13 -4.83 29.66
CA PHE A 109 0.32 -5.13 29.61
C PHE A 109 1.11 -4.57 30.80
N GLY A 110 0.47 -3.80 31.69
CA GLY A 110 1.12 -3.17 32.85
C GLY A 110 2.14 -2.08 32.51
N LYS A 111 2.30 -1.77 31.23
CA LYS A 111 3.23 -0.76 30.72
C LYS A 111 2.72 -0.12 29.44
N VAL A 112 2.93 1.17 29.32
CA VAL A 112 2.73 1.92 28.08
C VAL A 112 3.93 1.70 27.15
N SER A 113 3.65 1.51 25.86
CA SER A 113 4.66 1.25 24.83
C SER A 113 4.34 2.04 23.57
N ASP A 114 5.37 2.55 22.90
CA ASP A 114 5.23 3.16 21.56
C ASP A 114 4.76 2.16 20.50
N VAL A 115 4.73 0.85 20.81
CA VAL A 115 4.33 -0.20 19.87
C VAL A 115 3.01 -0.80 20.29
N LEU A 116 2.06 -0.82 19.36
CA LEU A 116 0.78 -1.52 19.48
C LEU A 116 0.74 -2.68 18.49
N SER A 117 0.65 -3.91 18.99
CA SER A 117 0.47 -5.11 18.16
C SER A 117 -0.98 -5.55 18.17
N ILE A 118 -1.54 -5.77 16.99
CA ILE A 118 -2.93 -6.20 16.82
C ILE A 118 -2.92 -7.49 16.02
N THR A 119 -3.52 -8.53 16.59
CA THR A 119 -3.70 -9.83 15.94
C THR A 119 -5.16 -10.00 15.55
N MET A 120 -5.38 -10.29 14.27
CA MET A 120 -6.64 -10.81 13.76
C MET A 120 -6.55 -12.33 13.69
N ILE A 121 -7.57 -13.02 14.18
CA ILE A 121 -7.73 -14.47 14.11
C ILE A 121 -9.02 -14.74 13.34
N GLN A 122 -8.93 -15.47 12.23
CA GLN A 122 -10.12 -15.95 11.52
C GLN A 122 -10.20 -17.47 11.64
N TYR A 123 -11.35 -17.95 12.11
CA TYR A 123 -11.68 -19.37 12.23
C TYR A 123 -12.30 -19.89 10.93
N ARG A 124 -12.28 -21.21 10.76
CA ARG A 124 -12.79 -21.90 9.55
C ARG A 124 -14.28 -21.68 9.29
N ASP A 125 -15.05 -21.38 10.33
CA ASP A 125 -16.47 -21.01 10.23
C ASP A 125 -16.70 -19.54 9.83
N GLY A 126 -15.61 -18.81 9.52
CA GLY A 126 -15.63 -17.41 9.12
C GLY A 126 -15.63 -16.41 10.28
N ARG A 127 -15.72 -16.86 11.55
CA ARG A 127 -15.68 -15.95 12.70
C ARG A 127 -14.33 -15.23 12.79
N ILE A 128 -14.37 -13.92 13.01
CA ILE A 128 -13.19 -13.07 13.19
C ILE A 128 -13.13 -12.59 14.63
N VAL A 129 -11.96 -12.78 15.26
CA VAL A 129 -11.66 -12.33 16.61
C VAL A 129 -10.39 -11.48 16.58
N TRP A 130 -10.40 -10.40 17.35
CA TRP A 130 -9.28 -9.49 17.49
C TRP A 130 -8.60 -9.68 18.86
N SER A 131 -7.30 -9.46 18.95
CA SER A 131 -6.55 -9.55 20.21
C SER A 131 -6.85 -8.42 21.19
N ILE A 132 -7.65 -7.44 20.80
CA ILE A 132 -8.03 -6.29 21.61
C ILE A 132 -9.31 -6.63 22.37
N ASP A 133 -9.34 -6.28 23.65
CA ASP A 133 -10.53 -6.48 24.49
C ASP A 133 -11.75 -5.71 23.94
N LYS A 134 -12.94 -6.29 24.10
CA LYS A 134 -14.20 -5.77 23.55
C LYS A 134 -14.48 -4.31 23.99
N LYS A 135 -14.09 -3.91 25.21
CA LYS A 135 -14.24 -2.53 25.70
C LYS A 135 -13.49 -1.52 24.83
N TYR A 136 -12.34 -1.91 24.28
CA TYR A 136 -11.44 -1.02 23.54
C TYR A 136 -11.44 -1.25 22.03
N GLN A 137 -11.90 -2.43 21.59
CA GLN A 137 -11.76 -2.94 20.23
C GLN A 137 -12.22 -1.95 19.17
N GLU A 138 -13.47 -1.49 19.22
CA GLU A 138 -14.05 -0.65 18.17
C GLU A 138 -13.27 0.67 17.99
N LYS A 139 -12.98 1.36 19.10
CA LYS A 139 -12.29 2.66 19.07
C LYS A 139 -10.84 2.52 18.61
N ILE A 140 -10.12 1.47 19.04
CA ILE A 140 -8.74 1.23 18.59
C ILE A 140 -8.70 0.81 17.13
N LEU A 141 -9.56 -0.11 16.67
CA LEU A 141 -9.58 -0.53 15.27
C LEU A 141 -10.00 0.61 14.33
N ASN A 142 -10.94 1.48 14.75
CA ASN A 142 -11.27 2.71 14.03
C ASN A 142 -10.08 3.69 13.97
N ALA A 143 -9.32 3.83 15.06
CA ALA A 143 -8.11 4.64 15.06
C ALA A 143 -7.07 4.10 14.07
N ILE A 144 -6.84 2.78 14.05
CA ILE A 144 -5.92 2.16 13.10
C ILE A 144 -6.38 2.38 11.65
N LYS A 145 -7.66 2.14 11.37
CA LYS A 145 -8.24 2.37 10.04
C LYS A 145 -8.05 3.82 9.56
N ARG A 146 -8.15 4.79 10.48
CA ARG A 146 -8.02 6.22 10.19
C ARG A 146 -6.57 6.68 10.02
N TYR A 147 -5.68 6.27 10.91
CA TYR A 147 -4.32 6.79 10.99
C TYR A 147 -3.29 5.95 10.25
N PHE A 148 -3.60 4.70 9.92
CA PHE A 148 -2.77 3.82 9.10
C PHE A 148 -3.53 3.36 7.85
N PRO A 149 -3.92 4.28 6.95
CA PRO A 149 -4.61 3.90 5.73
C PRO A 149 -3.71 3.04 4.84
N ILE A 150 -4.31 2.11 4.10
CA ILE A 150 -3.59 1.22 3.19
C ILE A 150 -4.00 1.48 1.74
N TYR A 151 -3.00 1.51 0.85
CA TYR A 151 -3.19 1.68 -0.58
C TYR A 151 -2.51 0.55 -1.33
N PHE A 152 -3.31 -0.36 -1.89
CA PHE A 152 -2.82 -1.41 -2.77
C PHE A 152 -2.96 -1.00 -4.23
N ILE A 153 -1.85 -0.99 -4.96
CA ILE A 153 -1.74 -0.58 -6.36
C ILE A 153 -1.22 -1.78 -7.16
N ASN A 154 -2.09 -2.36 -7.98
CA ASN A 154 -1.71 -3.40 -8.93
C ASN A 154 -1.51 -2.76 -10.30
N VAL A 155 -0.25 -2.68 -10.76
CA VAL A 155 0.11 -1.98 -12.00
C VAL A 155 -0.53 -2.61 -13.23
N ARG A 156 -0.75 -3.93 -13.21
CA ARG A 156 -1.38 -4.67 -14.34
C ARG A 156 -2.86 -4.36 -14.51
N ASN A 157 -3.52 -3.88 -13.46
CA ASN A 157 -4.96 -3.60 -13.43
C ASN A 157 -5.23 -2.10 -13.15
N LEU A 158 -4.34 -1.20 -13.58
CA LEU A 158 -4.56 0.22 -13.45
C LEU A 158 -5.63 0.69 -14.43
N ASP A 159 -6.59 1.46 -13.93
CA ASP A 159 -7.44 2.29 -14.78
C ASP A 159 -6.62 3.51 -15.21
N LEU A 160 -5.99 3.40 -16.38
CA LEU A 160 -5.12 4.42 -16.95
C LEU A 160 -5.87 5.56 -17.63
N GLN A 161 -7.21 5.47 -17.74
CA GLN A 161 -8.02 6.44 -18.48
C GLN A 161 -8.78 7.39 -17.57
N SER A 162 -9.37 6.91 -16.47
CA SER A 162 -10.18 7.76 -15.59
C SER A 162 -9.41 8.29 -14.39
N TRP A 163 -8.37 7.57 -13.94
CA TRP A 163 -7.62 7.82 -12.70
C TRP A 163 -8.54 8.05 -11.48
N ASN A 164 -9.77 7.52 -11.48
CA ASN A 164 -10.77 7.74 -10.42
C ASN A 164 -10.30 7.33 -9.02
N LYS A 165 -9.48 6.29 -8.97
CA LYS A 165 -8.86 5.81 -7.73
C LYS A 165 -7.98 6.87 -7.08
N LEU A 166 -7.36 7.77 -7.85
CA LEU A 166 -6.61 8.90 -7.30
C LEU A 166 -7.54 9.85 -6.51
N TRP A 167 -8.72 10.15 -7.05
CA TRP A 167 -9.71 10.99 -6.36
C TRP A 167 -10.22 10.33 -5.09
N ASP A 168 -10.42 9.01 -5.09
CA ASP A 168 -10.78 8.28 -3.88
C ASP A 168 -9.68 8.37 -2.81
N ILE A 169 -8.41 8.24 -3.21
CA ILE A 169 -7.26 8.37 -2.31
C ILE A 169 -7.15 9.78 -1.74
N ILE A 170 -7.29 10.81 -2.57
CA ILE A 170 -7.26 12.22 -2.14
C ILE A 170 -8.38 12.49 -1.13
N GLY A 171 -9.61 12.03 -1.43
CA GLY A 171 -10.74 12.13 -0.53
C GLY A 171 -10.45 11.43 0.81
N ASP A 172 -9.93 10.21 0.79
CA ASP A 172 -9.65 9.42 1.99
C ASP A 172 -8.59 10.04 2.90
N LEU A 173 -7.57 10.65 2.30
CA LEU A 173 -6.49 11.27 3.03
C LEU A 173 -6.90 12.61 3.65
N LEU A 174 -7.66 13.43 2.91
CA LEU A 174 -8.02 14.77 3.34
C LEU A 174 -9.27 14.81 4.24
N MET A 175 -10.13 13.80 4.18
CA MET A 175 -11.36 13.79 4.98
C MET A 175 -11.06 13.90 6.48
N SER A 176 -11.60 14.97 7.08
CA SER A 176 -11.78 15.15 8.52
C SER A 176 -13.28 15.15 8.86
N VAL A 177 -13.63 15.01 10.13
CA VAL A 177 -15.03 15.14 10.58
C VAL A 177 -15.58 16.49 10.11
N PRO A 178 -16.75 16.53 9.44
CA PRO A 178 -17.36 17.80 9.01
C PRO A 178 -17.57 18.72 10.21
N ARG A 179 -17.17 19.98 10.08
CA ARG A 179 -17.49 21.03 11.05
C ARG A 179 -18.89 21.56 10.69
N GLU A 180 -19.89 21.10 11.44
CA GLU A 180 -21.30 21.57 11.40
C GLU A 180 -22.13 21.15 10.17
N ASN A 181 -23.45 21.14 10.37
CA ASN A 181 -24.44 20.75 9.38
C ASN A 181 -25.52 21.84 9.28
N VAL A 182 -25.98 22.05 8.05
CA VAL A 182 -27.22 22.74 7.61
C VAL A 182 -27.06 24.13 6.98
N GLU A 183 -26.17 25.03 7.41
CA GLU A 183 -26.14 26.41 6.85
C GLU A 183 -25.32 26.55 5.53
N HIS A 184 -24.54 25.54 5.15
CA HIS A 184 -23.61 25.62 4.01
C HIS A 184 -24.26 25.35 2.65
N LEU A 185 -25.40 24.66 2.60
CA LEU A 185 -26.09 24.36 1.33
C LEU A 185 -26.60 25.64 0.65
N LYS A 186 -27.05 26.63 1.43
CA LYS A 186 -27.42 27.95 0.91
C LYS A 186 -26.24 28.65 0.24
N LYS A 187 -25.05 28.60 0.86
CA LYS A 187 -23.83 29.20 0.29
C LYS A 187 -23.40 28.53 -1.01
N LEU A 188 -23.57 27.20 -1.11
CA LEU A 188 -23.35 26.46 -2.35
C LEU A 188 -24.34 26.89 -3.43
N ASP A 189 -25.62 26.99 -3.09
CA ASP A 189 -26.65 27.44 -4.03
C ASP A 189 -26.40 28.88 -4.52
N GLU A 190 -25.98 29.78 -3.62
CA GLU A 190 -25.61 31.16 -3.96
C GLU A 190 -24.42 31.19 -4.94
N ALA A 191 -23.38 30.39 -4.68
CA ALA A 191 -22.22 30.28 -5.55
C ALA A 191 -22.60 29.72 -6.94
N PHE A 192 -23.40 28.66 -6.98
CA PHE A 192 -23.84 28.07 -8.25
C PHE A 192 -24.81 28.96 -9.01
N PHE A 193 -25.67 29.71 -8.33
CA PHE A 193 -26.49 30.73 -8.96
C PHE A 193 -25.64 31.84 -9.57
N ALA A 194 -24.59 32.29 -8.89
CA ALA A 194 -23.67 33.29 -9.45
C ALA A 194 -22.93 32.78 -10.70
N ILE A 195 -22.64 31.47 -10.79
CA ILE A 195 -21.93 30.85 -11.92
C ILE A 195 -22.88 30.53 -13.09
N TYR A 196 -24.05 29.96 -12.80
CA TYR A 196 -24.95 29.34 -13.81
C TYR A 196 -26.30 30.06 -13.96
N GLY A 197 -26.59 31.06 -13.13
CA GLY A 197 -27.80 31.87 -13.19
C GLY A 197 -29.10 31.13 -12.84
N GLU A 198 -30.24 31.69 -13.27
CA GLU A 198 -31.57 31.16 -12.97
C GLU A 198 -31.80 29.72 -13.45
N ARG A 199 -31.09 29.29 -14.50
CA ARG A 199 -31.23 27.94 -15.05
C ARG A 199 -30.89 26.89 -13.99
N TYR A 200 -29.89 27.14 -13.16
CA TYR A 200 -29.53 26.25 -12.06
C TYR A 200 -30.67 26.06 -11.07
N ILE A 201 -31.29 27.14 -10.60
CA ILE A 201 -32.39 27.08 -9.62
C ILE A 201 -33.59 26.33 -10.20
N LYS A 202 -34.00 26.68 -11.44
CA LYS A 202 -35.13 26.04 -12.11
C LYS A 202 -34.89 24.55 -12.33
N SER A 203 -33.70 24.17 -12.79
CA SER A 203 -33.32 22.76 -12.99
C SER A 203 -33.25 22.00 -11.67
N LYS A 204 -32.65 22.57 -10.62
CA LYS A 204 -32.57 21.98 -9.29
C LYS A 204 -33.97 21.69 -8.73
N GLN A 205 -34.85 22.69 -8.71
CA GLN A 205 -36.22 22.55 -8.22
C GLN A 205 -36.96 21.44 -8.98
N LYS A 206 -36.86 21.43 -10.32
CA LYS A 206 -37.55 20.40 -11.11
C LYS A 206 -37.03 18.99 -10.81
N ILE A 207 -35.73 18.82 -10.60
CA ILE A 207 -35.13 17.52 -10.23
C ILE A 207 -35.60 17.10 -8.84
N GLU A 208 -35.58 18.01 -7.86
CA GLU A 208 -36.03 17.72 -6.49
C GLU A 208 -37.51 17.33 -6.43
N ASP A 209 -38.35 17.98 -7.23
CA ASP A 209 -39.78 17.66 -7.32
C ASP A 209 -39.98 16.27 -7.95
N THR A 210 -39.29 15.95 -9.04
CA THR A 210 -39.35 14.62 -9.67
C THR A 210 -38.84 13.51 -8.74
N PHE A 211 -37.78 13.75 -7.96
CA PHE A 211 -37.32 12.77 -6.96
C PHE A 211 -38.37 12.54 -5.87
N LYS A 212 -39.05 13.59 -5.40
CA LYS A 212 -40.14 13.45 -4.43
C LYS A 212 -41.33 12.69 -5.00
N GLU A 213 -41.72 12.96 -6.24
CA GLU A 213 -42.81 12.27 -6.94
C GLU A 213 -42.53 10.76 -7.07
N GLU A 214 -41.28 10.38 -7.37
CA GLU A 214 -40.85 8.98 -7.50
C GLU A 214 -40.44 8.32 -6.16
N GLY A 215 -40.57 9.03 -5.03
CA GLY A 215 -40.17 8.52 -3.71
C GLY A 215 -38.65 8.30 -3.55
N ILE A 216 -37.83 8.94 -4.38
CA ILE A 216 -36.37 8.88 -4.31
C ILE A 216 -35.87 9.84 -3.23
N SER A 217 -35.08 9.32 -2.30
CA SER A 217 -34.42 10.11 -1.26
C SER A 217 -32.90 10.17 -1.48
N LEU A 218 -32.31 11.33 -1.20
CA LEU A 218 -30.86 11.53 -1.24
C LEU A 218 -30.28 11.28 0.15
N ASP A 219 -29.19 10.53 0.24
CA ASP A 219 -28.48 10.30 1.50
C ASP A 219 -27.78 11.59 1.97
N PRO A 220 -28.24 12.23 3.07
CA PRO A 220 -27.62 13.44 3.60
C PRO A 220 -26.28 13.15 4.29
N PHE A 221 -25.98 11.89 4.62
CA PHE A 221 -24.80 11.47 5.37
C PHE A 221 -23.64 11.00 4.47
N SER A 222 -23.77 11.17 3.15
CA SER A 222 -22.76 10.87 2.13
C SER A 222 -21.54 11.82 2.13
N PHE A 223 -21.08 12.26 3.31
CA PHE A 223 -20.03 13.28 3.49
C PHE A 223 -18.74 12.98 2.73
N ARG A 224 -18.31 11.71 2.71
CA ARG A 224 -17.09 11.29 2.02
C ARG A 224 -17.18 11.49 0.50
N SER A 225 -18.31 11.11 -0.11
CA SER A 225 -18.53 11.34 -1.55
C SER A 225 -18.56 12.83 -1.84
N ARG A 226 -19.35 13.59 -1.07
CA ARG A 226 -19.50 15.04 -1.26
C ARG A 226 -18.16 15.76 -1.19
N PHE A 227 -17.31 15.42 -0.23
CA PHE A 227 -16.01 16.05 -0.09
C PHE A 227 -15.06 15.72 -1.25
N LYS A 228 -15.07 14.47 -1.74
CA LYS A 228 -14.37 14.09 -2.98
C LYS A 228 -14.84 14.93 -4.17
N ASP A 229 -16.16 15.07 -4.30
CA ASP A 229 -16.79 15.79 -5.41
C ASP A 229 -16.49 17.31 -5.35
N VAL A 230 -16.34 17.88 -4.15
CA VAL A 230 -15.89 19.27 -3.97
C VAL A 230 -14.48 19.48 -4.54
N PHE A 231 -13.55 18.55 -4.30
CA PHE A 231 -12.20 18.64 -4.88
C PHE A 231 -12.23 18.46 -6.40
N LYS A 232 -12.98 17.47 -6.90
CA LYS A 232 -13.19 17.30 -8.35
C LYS A 232 -13.70 18.59 -8.99
N LEU A 233 -14.76 19.19 -8.42
CA LEU A 233 -15.32 20.45 -8.88
C LEU A 233 -14.28 21.58 -8.84
N ARG A 234 -13.52 21.70 -7.74
CA ARG A 234 -12.53 22.76 -7.56
C ARG A 234 -11.38 22.69 -8.56
N PHE A 235 -10.99 21.48 -8.96
CA PHE A 235 -9.88 21.22 -9.88
C PHE A 235 -10.33 21.05 -11.34
N GLY A 236 -11.58 21.40 -11.68
CA GLY A 236 -12.03 21.46 -13.07
C GLY A 236 -12.66 20.17 -13.60
N GLY A 237 -12.93 19.18 -12.74
CA GLY A 237 -13.68 17.97 -13.09
C GLY A 237 -12.94 16.68 -12.79
N GLU A 238 -13.28 15.63 -13.54
CA GLU A 238 -12.73 14.28 -13.39
C GLU A 238 -11.61 13.96 -14.36
N GLN A 239 -11.60 14.63 -15.51
CA GLN A 239 -10.67 14.34 -16.60
C GLN A 239 -9.27 14.87 -16.25
N PHE A 240 -8.27 14.01 -16.46
CA PHE A 240 -6.87 14.40 -16.34
C PHE A 240 -6.28 14.61 -17.73
N GLU A 241 -5.58 15.73 -17.88
CA GLU A 241 -4.82 16.04 -19.08
C GLU A 241 -3.34 16.20 -18.72
N PHE A 242 -2.46 15.73 -19.60
CA PHE A 242 -1.03 15.97 -19.52
C PHE A 242 -0.58 16.71 -20.77
N ASN A 243 0.08 17.86 -20.59
CA ASN A 243 0.47 18.76 -21.68
C ASN A 243 -0.69 19.02 -22.67
N GLU A 244 -1.86 19.38 -22.14
CA GLU A 244 -3.07 19.71 -22.92
C GLU A 244 -3.60 18.55 -23.79
N ARG A 245 -3.25 17.31 -23.43
CA ARG A 245 -3.73 16.10 -24.10
C ARG A 245 -4.32 15.14 -23.08
N ASN A 246 -5.42 14.53 -23.48
CA ASN A 246 -6.05 13.45 -22.75
C ASN A 246 -5.09 12.27 -22.56
N LEU A 247 -5.37 11.44 -21.55
CA LEU A 247 -4.55 10.29 -21.22
C LEU A 247 -4.50 9.25 -22.36
N ASP A 248 -5.57 9.11 -23.15
CA ASP A 248 -5.66 8.21 -24.30
C ASP A 248 -4.65 8.51 -25.42
N TYR A 249 -4.09 9.72 -25.45
CA TYR A 249 -3.02 10.10 -26.38
C TYR A 249 -1.69 9.37 -26.08
N TYR A 250 -1.42 9.06 -24.82
CA TYR A 250 -0.13 8.53 -24.37
C TYR A 250 -0.12 6.99 -24.33
N SER A 251 1.07 6.40 -24.43
CA SER A 251 1.23 4.96 -24.25
C SER A 251 0.94 4.52 -22.82
N ASP A 252 0.51 3.26 -22.65
CA ASP A 252 0.20 2.67 -21.34
C ASP A 252 1.36 2.78 -20.36
N GLY A 253 2.60 2.57 -20.82
CA GLY A 253 3.79 2.73 -19.98
C GLY A 253 3.99 4.17 -19.50
N THR A 254 3.73 5.16 -20.37
CA THR A 254 3.81 6.58 -20.01
C THR A 254 2.72 6.97 -19.01
N ASN A 255 1.48 6.50 -19.23
CA ASN A 255 0.37 6.75 -18.31
C ASN A 255 0.58 6.08 -16.96
N SER A 256 1.06 4.84 -16.95
CA SER A 256 1.39 4.09 -15.73
C SER A 256 2.46 4.80 -14.92
N TYR A 257 3.54 5.25 -15.57
CA TYR A 257 4.59 6.04 -14.91
C TYR A 257 4.05 7.32 -14.27
N LYS A 258 3.31 8.14 -15.03
CA LYS A 258 2.75 9.40 -14.52
C LYS A 258 1.80 9.16 -13.36
N TYR A 259 0.94 8.15 -13.47
CA TYR A 259 0.01 7.77 -12.42
C TYR A 259 0.74 7.34 -11.14
N LEU A 260 1.74 6.46 -11.26
CA LEU A 260 2.54 6.00 -10.12
C LEU A 260 3.31 7.15 -9.47
N LYS A 261 3.98 8.00 -10.27
CA LYS A 261 4.69 9.19 -9.78
C LYS A 261 3.76 10.12 -8.99
N LEU A 262 2.55 10.35 -9.51
CA LEU A 262 1.56 11.19 -8.86
C LEU A 262 1.08 10.60 -7.53
N LEU A 263 0.82 9.28 -7.47
CA LEU A 263 0.42 8.61 -6.24
C LEU A 263 1.50 8.60 -5.18
N ILE A 264 2.74 8.25 -5.56
CA ILE A 264 3.88 8.13 -4.65
C ILE A 264 4.24 9.49 -4.06
N SER A 265 4.06 10.58 -4.81
CA SER A 265 4.27 11.94 -4.32
C SER A 265 3.12 12.45 -3.46
N LEU A 266 1.86 12.29 -3.90
CA LEU A 266 0.70 12.84 -3.19
C LEU A 266 0.37 12.12 -1.89
N ILE A 267 0.40 10.79 -1.87
CA ILE A 267 -0.03 10.03 -0.68
C ILE A 267 0.76 10.42 0.57
N PRO A 268 2.10 10.39 0.58
CA PRO A 268 2.87 10.75 1.77
C PRO A 268 2.72 12.22 2.15
N TYR A 269 2.70 13.12 1.16
CA TYR A 269 2.56 14.56 1.37
C TYR A 269 1.23 14.91 2.04
N VAL A 270 0.11 14.41 1.51
CA VAL A 270 -1.22 14.67 2.05
C VAL A 270 -1.42 13.97 3.40
N SER A 271 -0.83 12.79 3.56
CA SER A 271 -0.86 12.05 4.84
C SER A 271 -0.16 12.80 5.96
N GLU A 272 0.93 13.49 5.66
CA GLU A 272 1.66 14.31 6.63
C GLU A 272 0.80 15.43 7.21
N LEU A 273 0.03 16.13 6.35
CA LEU A 273 -0.92 17.19 6.73
C LEU A 273 -2.04 16.67 7.65
N SER A 274 -2.46 15.43 7.47
CA SER A 274 -3.58 14.80 8.20
C SER A 274 -3.14 13.91 9.36
N CYS A 275 -1.85 13.92 9.71
CA CYS A 275 -1.25 13.06 10.75
C CYS A 275 -1.46 11.55 10.51
N LYS A 276 -1.59 11.14 9.25
CA LYS A 276 -1.74 9.74 8.82
C LYS A 276 -0.38 9.15 8.44
N HIS A 277 -0.30 7.83 8.50
CA HIS A 277 0.90 7.02 8.30
C HIS A 277 0.58 5.89 7.30
N PRO A 278 0.53 6.21 6.00
CA PRO A 278 0.02 5.31 4.98
C PRO A 278 0.97 4.14 4.72
N LEU A 279 0.36 2.97 4.49
CA LEU A 279 1.02 1.80 3.94
C LEU A 279 0.73 1.72 2.44
N ILE A 280 1.73 1.93 1.61
CA ILE A 280 1.61 1.84 0.15
C ILE A 280 2.18 0.48 -0.27
N MET A 281 1.37 -0.30 -0.98
CA MET A 281 1.78 -1.59 -1.55
C MET A 281 1.66 -1.54 -3.06
N ILE A 282 2.77 -1.71 -3.78
CA ILE A 282 2.80 -1.65 -5.26
C ILE A 282 3.27 -2.98 -5.81
N ASP A 283 2.44 -3.65 -6.61
CA ASP A 283 2.81 -4.90 -7.26
C ASP A 283 3.51 -4.59 -8.59
N GLU A 284 4.81 -4.88 -8.67
CA GLU A 284 5.68 -4.70 -9.84
C GLU A 284 5.59 -3.27 -10.46
N PRO A 285 6.08 -2.23 -9.74
CA PRO A 285 6.04 -0.83 -10.19
C PRO A 285 6.70 -0.57 -11.56
N GLU A 286 7.62 -1.44 -11.97
CA GLU A 286 8.39 -1.31 -13.20
C GLU A 286 7.73 -1.89 -14.47
N ILE A 287 6.60 -2.61 -14.36
CA ILE A 287 6.00 -3.28 -15.53
C ILE A 287 5.69 -2.24 -16.61
N GLY A 288 6.17 -2.52 -17.83
CA GLY A 288 5.88 -1.68 -18.99
C GLY A 288 6.60 -0.34 -19.00
N LEU A 289 7.50 -0.09 -18.02
CA LEU A 289 8.29 1.13 -17.96
C LEU A 289 9.62 0.98 -18.70
N HIS A 290 9.98 2.00 -19.46
CA HIS A 290 11.33 2.13 -20.02
C HIS A 290 12.35 2.43 -18.91
N SER A 291 13.62 2.04 -19.09
CA SER A 291 14.66 2.18 -18.06
C SER A 291 14.79 3.59 -17.49
N ALA A 292 14.68 4.63 -18.33
CA ALA A 292 14.70 6.02 -17.87
C ALA A 292 13.56 6.35 -16.88
N PHE A 293 12.36 5.82 -17.10
CA PHE A 293 11.23 6.01 -16.18
C PHE A 293 11.40 5.21 -14.88
N ILE A 294 12.10 4.08 -14.90
CA ILE A 294 12.46 3.36 -13.68
C ILE A 294 13.39 4.22 -12.82
N THR A 295 14.41 4.83 -13.42
CA THR A 295 15.33 5.75 -12.74
C THR A 295 14.58 6.92 -12.09
N GLU A 296 13.70 7.61 -12.85
CA GLU A 296 12.90 8.72 -12.32
C GLU A 296 11.87 8.27 -11.27
N LEU A 297 11.33 7.05 -11.38
CA LEU A 297 10.40 6.50 -10.40
C LEU A 297 11.09 6.22 -9.07
N VAL A 298 12.30 5.65 -9.11
CA VAL A 298 13.10 5.41 -7.90
C VAL A 298 13.49 6.72 -7.24
N GLU A 299 13.83 7.74 -8.03
CA GLU A 299 14.11 9.08 -7.51
C GLU A 299 12.86 9.66 -6.81
N CYS A 300 11.68 9.52 -7.42
CA CYS A 300 10.42 9.93 -6.81
C CYS A 300 10.14 9.18 -5.50
N ILE A 301 10.39 7.87 -5.46
CA ILE A 301 10.25 7.04 -4.25
C ILE A 301 11.17 7.53 -3.13
N HIS A 302 12.45 7.82 -3.44
CA HIS A 302 13.43 8.31 -2.48
C HIS A 302 12.92 9.55 -1.77
N HIS A 303 12.54 10.57 -2.53
CA HIS A 303 12.14 11.88 -1.98
C HIS A 303 10.75 11.88 -1.33
N SER A 304 9.84 11.00 -1.75
CA SER A 304 8.43 11.09 -1.33
C SER A 304 8.12 10.21 -0.12
N ILE A 305 8.69 9.00 -0.04
CA ILE A 305 8.30 8.03 0.99
C ILE A 305 8.89 8.41 2.34
N GLU A 306 10.22 8.57 2.41
CA GLU A 306 11.01 8.85 3.62
C GLU A 306 10.32 8.41 4.94
N ASP A 307 10.24 9.28 5.95
CA ASP A 307 9.62 8.98 7.24
C ASP A 307 8.08 9.10 7.23
N LYS A 308 7.50 9.43 6.07
CA LYS A 308 6.10 9.84 5.90
C LYS A 308 5.19 8.67 5.59
N ALA A 309 5.72 7.65 4.92
CA ALA A 309 4.99 6.45 4.52
C ALA A 309 5.84 5.19 4.72
N VAL A 310 5.22 4.03 4.54
CA VAL A 310 5.93 2.76 4.34
C VAL A 310 5.53 2.23 2.96
N LEU A 311 6.52 1.98 2.11
CA LEU A 311 6.34 1.39 0.78
C LEU A 311 6.77 -0.07 0.82
N LEU A 312 5.84 -0.98 0.53
CA LEU A 312 6.17 -2.34 0.14
C LEU A 312 5.98 -2.46 -1.36
N PHE A 313 6.95 -3.03 -2.05
CA PHE A 313 6.80 -3.31 -3.47
C PHE A 313 7.32 -4.70 -3.80
N THR A 314 6.73 -5.34 -4.80
CA THR A 314 7.30 -6.54 -5.40
C THR A 314 8.07 -6.11 -6.65
N THR A 315 9.15 -6.81 -6.98
CA THR A 315 9.86 -6.54 -8.24
C THR A 315 10.53 -7.81 -8.75
N HIS A 316 10.62 -7.89 -10.08
CA HIS A 316 11.41 -8.88 -10.80
C HIS A 316 12.61 -8.24 -11.51
N SER A 317 12.81 -6.94 -11.33
CA SER A 317 13.75 -6.14 -12.09
C SER A 317 15.03 -5.88 -11.28
N PRO A 318 16.18 -6.41 -11.74
CA PRO A 318 17.47 -6.03 -11.17
C PRO A 318 17.73 -4.52 -11.26
N LYS A 319 17.23 -3.87 -12.32
CA LYS A 319 17.36 -2.42 -12.52
C LYS A 319 16.76 -1.61 -11.38
N VAL A 320 15.64 -2.04 -10.79
CA VAL A 320 15.05 -1.35 -9.63
C VAL A 320 16.00 -1.40 -8.43
N ILE A 321 16.63 -2.56 -8.18
CA ILE A 321 17.59 -2.73 -7.07
C ILE A 321 18.86 -1.90 -7.33
N GLU A 322 19.34 -1.92 -8.57
CA GLU A 322 20.50 -1.13 -9.02
C GLU A 322 20.27 0.36 -8.74
N GLU A 323 19.14 0.90 -9.20
CA GLU A 323 18.79 2.31 -9.02
C GLU A 323 18.58 2.67 -7.54
N LEU A 324 17.90 1.81 -6.76
CA LEU A 324 17.74 2.03 -5.31
C LEU A 324 19.10 2.10 -4.61
N THR A 325 20.05 1.27 -5.02
CA THR A 325 21.40 1.23 -4.44
C THR A 325 22.19 2.47 -4.83
N ASN A 326 22.28 2.76 -6.13
CA ASN A 326 23.10 3.84 -6.67
C ASN A 326 22.60 5.22 -6.25
N GLN A 327 21.28 5.38 -6.05
CA GLN A 327 20.68 6.61 -5.53
C GLN A 327 20.71 6.70 -3.99
N GLY A 328 21.42 5.80 -3.29
CA GLY A 328 21.62 5.86 -1.84
C GLY A 328 20.33 5.68 -1.02
N VAL A 329 19.32 5.01 -1.57
CA VAL A 329 18.03 4.81 -0.89
C VAL A 329 18.21 3.85 0.30
N GLU A 330 17.59 4.17 1.43
CA GLU A 330 17.51 3.23 2.56
C GLU A 330 16.36 2.23 2.35
N TYR A 331 16.69 1.05 1.81
CA TYR A 331 15.73 -0.04 1.59
C TYR A 331 16.19 -1.38 2.19
N ALA A 332 15.21 -2.25 2.42
CA ALA A 332 15.40 -3.66 2.74
C ALA A 332 14.88 -4.55 1.61
N LEU A 333 15.53 -5.70 1.39
CA LEU A 333 15.05 -6.72 0.44
C LEU A 333 14.76 -8.03 1.14
N TYR A 334 13.65 -8.63 0.73
CA TYR A 334 13.26 -9.97 1.14
C TYR A 334 13.06 -10.82 -0.10
N ARG A 335 13.51 -12.07 -0.06
CA ARG A 335 13.24 -13.05 -1.09
C ARG A 335 12.17 -14.03 -0.62
N THR A 336 11.19 -14.27 -1.47
CA THR A 336 10.22 -15.35 -1.33
C THR A 336 10.71 -16.58 -2.08
N SER A 337 10.57 -17.74 -1.46
CA SER A 337 10.81 -19.05 -2.09
C SER A 337 9.68 -20.00 -1.71
N ASP A 338 9.42 -20.97 -2.57
CA ASP A 338 8.50 -22.06 -2.27
C ASP A 338 9.28 -23.25 -1.71
N TYR A 339 8.79 -23.83 -0.62
CA TYR A 339 9.27 -25.09 -0.08
C TYR A 339 8.06 -25.90 0.41
N ARG A 340 7.86 -27.08 -0.19
CA ARG A 340 6.74 -27.98 0.13
C ARG A 340 5.36 -27.28 0.07
N LEU A 341 5.13 -26.45 -0.95
CA LEU A 341 3.90 -25.65 -1.14
C LEU A 341 3.72 -24.50 -0.13
N HIS A 342 4.74 -24.21 0.68
CA HIS A 342 4.73 -23.13 1.64
C HIS A 342 5.68 -22.00 1.25
N THR A 343 5.20 -20.77 1.39
CA THR A 343 5.97 -19.55 1.16
C THR A 343 6.95 -19.31 2.32
N ILE A 344 8.24 -19.30 2.01
CA ILE A 344 9.32 -18.89 2.92
C ILE A 344 9.76 -17.47 2.55
N LEU A 345 9.98 -16.62 3.56
CA LEU A 345 10.50 -15.26 3.39
C LEU A 345 11.87 -15.13 4.07
N THR A 346 12.88 -14.68 3.33
CA THR A 346 14.26 -14.50 3.83
C THR A 346 14.73 -13.07 3.61
N LYS A 347 15.24 -12.39 4.66
CA LYS A 347 15.88 -11.08 4.52
C LYS A 347 17.23 -11.25 3.80
N LEU A 348 17.46 -10.48 2.76
CA LEU A 348 18.70 -10.50 1.99
C LEU A 348 19.74 -9.57 2.60
N ASN A 349 21.03 -9.95 2.51
CA ASN A 349 22.13 -9.09 2.90
C ASN A 349 22.48 -8.12 1.75
N LEU A 350 22.47 -6.83 2.05
CA LEU A 350 22.75 -5.73 1.12
C LEU A 350 24.03 -4.96 1.47
N GLN A 351 24.77 -5.36 2.51
CA GLN A 351 25.94 -4.60 2.98
C GLN A 351 27.02 -4.44 1.91
N TRP A 352 27.23 -5.48 1.10
CA TRP A 352 28.23 -5.47 0.03
C TRP A 352 27.83 -4.57 -1.15
N LEU A 353 26.53 -4.37 -1.39
CA LEU A 353 26.03 -3.40 -2.37
C LEU A 353 26.19 -1.94 -1.91
N LYS A 354 26.20 -1.73 -0.59
CA LYS A 354 26.20 -0.41 0.05
C LYS A 354 27.57 0.02 0.56
N ASP A 355 28.65 -0.62 0.10
CA ASP A 355 30.01 -0.32 0.57
C ASP A 355 30.56 1.03 0.06
N GLY A 356 29.85 1.64 -0.90
CA GLY A 356 30.11 2.98 -1.44
C GLY A 356 31.38 3.07 -2.30
N LYS A 357 32.06 1.96 -2.56
CA LYS A 357 33.35 1.96 -3.29
C LYS A 357 33.17 1.83 -4.79
N HIS A 358 32.05 1.25 -5.24
CA HIS A 358 31.80 0.96 -6.65
C HIS A 358 30.33 1.23 -7.00
N THR A 359 30.09 1.68 -8.24
CA THR A 359 28.74 1.77 -8.79
C THR A 359 28.22 0.36 -9.06
N VAL A 360 27.02 0.07 -8.57
CA VAL A 360 26.36 -1.22 -8.76
C VAL A 360 25.74 -1.25 -10.16
N THR A 361 25.86 -2.36 -10.87
CA THR A 361 25.22 -2.56 -12.17
C THR A 361 24.12 -3.63 -12.09
N ILE A 362 23.43 -3.84 -13.21
CA ILE A 362 22.45 -4.92 -13.38
C ILE A 362 23.08 -6.29 -13.06
N LYS A 363 24.35 -6.52 -13.44
CA LYS A 363 24.99 -7.83 -13.26
C LYS A 363 25.11 -8.23 -11.79
N GLU A 364 25.49 -7.29 -10.93
CA GLU A 364 25.57 -7.55 -9.48
C GLU A 364 24.18 -7.79 -8.89
N THR A 365 23.17 -7.09 -9.37
CA THR A 365 21.80 -7.20 -8.82
C THR A 365 21.02 -8.39 -9.34
N GLU A 366 21.36 -8.92 -10.51
CA GLU A 366 20.80 -10.16 -11.08
C GLU A 366 21.03 -11.37 -10.16
N CYS A 367 22.07 -11.35 -9.33
CA CYS A 367 22.37 -12.44 -8.41
C CYS A 367 21.21 -12.74 -7.44
N TYR A 368 20.42 -11.72 -7.06
CA TYR A 368 19.30 -11.87 -6.14
C TYR A 368 18.11 -12.61 -6.74
N PHE A 369 18.06 -12.76 -8.06
CA PHE A 369 17.01 -13.47 -8.80
C PHE A 369 17.44 -14.88 -9.23
N SER A 370 18.70 -15.24 -9.00
CA SER A 370 19.27 -16.54 -9.37
C SER A 370 19.09 -17.57 -8.25
N ASP A 371 18.85 -18.84 -8.63
CA ASP A 371 18.84 -19.95 -7.67
C ASP A 371 20.26 -20.34 -7.24
N TYR A 372 21.21 -20.25 -8.17
CA TYR A 372 22.62 -20.62 -8.00
C TYR A 372 23.52 -19.53 -8.58
N LEU A 373 24.68 -19.33 -7.95
CA LEU A 373 25.73 -18.44 -8.43
C LEU A 373 26.96 -19.27 -8.76
N VAL A 374 27.48 -19.08 -9.97
CA VAL A 374 28.71 -19.73 -10.43
C VAL A 374 29.77 -18.65 -10.55
N TYR A 375 30.83 -18.79 -9.76
CA TYR A 375 31.99 -17.92 -9.85
C TYR A 375 32.94 -18.47 -10.91
N VAL A 376 33.37 -17.58 -11.80
CA VAL A 376 34.28 -17.90 -12.90
C VAL A 376 35.40 -16.89 -12.96
N GLU A 377 36.56 -17.30 -13.49
CA GLU A 377 37.74 -16.44 -13.56
C GLU A 377 37.61 -15.34 -14.62
N GLY A 378 36.99 -15.63 -15.78
CA GLY A 378 36.82 -14.64 -16.83
C GLY A 378 35.76 -14.95 -17.89
N GLU A 379 35.80 -14.20 -18.98
CA GLU A 379 34.81 -14.30 -20.06
C GLU A 379 34.83 -15.64 -20.79
N SER A 380 35.98 -16.32 -20.83
CA SER A 380 36.15 -17.62 -21.48
C SER A 380 35.23 -18.68 -20.87
N GLU A 381 35.18 -18.76 -19.54
CA GLU A 381 34.30 -19.69 -18.82
C GLU A 381 32.83 -19.29 -18.98
N VAL A 382 32.52 -17.99 -18.98
CA VAL A 382 31.15 -17.51 -19.24
C VAL A 382 30.68 -17.99 -20.61
N GLN A 383 31.51 -17.85 -21.65
CA GLN A 383 31.21 -18.33 -23.00
C GLN A 383 31.01 -19.85 -23.03
N LEU A 384 31.85 -20.60 -22.31
CA LEU A 384 31.71 -22.06 -22.17
C LEU A 384 30.34 -22.42 -21.57
N PHE A 385 29.98 -21.81 -20.45
CA PHE A 385 28.69 -22.08 -19.78
C PHE A 385 27.48 -21.57 -20.57
N GLN A 386 27.64 -20.62 -21.49
CA GLN A 386 26.59 -20.14 -22.39
C GLN A 386 26.49 -20.93 -23.69
N ASN A 387 27.45 -21.83 -23.97
CA ASN A 387 27.45 -22.63 -25.20
C ASN A 387 26.20 -23.54 -25.25
N LYS A 388 25.37 -23.33 -26.28
CA LYS A 388 24.10 -24.04 -26.47
C LYS A 388 24.26 -25.56 -26.57
N TYR A 389 25.35 -26.03 -27.19
CA TYR A 389 25.61 -27.47 -27.36
C TYR A 389 26.00 -28.12 -26.03
N LEU A 390 26.87 -27.46 -25.25
CA LEU A 390 27.27 -27.95 -23.92
C LEU A 390 26.07 -27.99 -22.97
N ARG A 391 25.22 -26.96 -22.96
CA ARG A 391 23.98 -26.96 -22.16
C ARG A 391 23.05 -28.12 -22.51
N ARG A 392 22.95 -28.47 -23.79
CA ARG A 392 22.13 -29.60 -24.27
C ARG A 392 22.74 -30.96 -23.92
N LEU A 393 24.07 -31.09 -24.01
CA LEU A 393 24.80 -32.32 -23.68
C LEU A 393 24.74 -32.68 -22.19
N PHE A 394 24.80 -31.68 -21.32
CA PHE A 394 24.88 -31.88 -19.87
C PHE A 394 23.54 -31.65 -19.13
N GLU A 395 22.41 -31.54 -19.84
CA GLU A 395 21.09 -31.25 -19.28
C GLU A 395 21.08 -30.06 -18.29
N LEU A 396 21.97 -29.08 -18.48
CA LEU A 396 22.16 -27.94 -17.57
C LEU A 396 21.03 -26.90 -17.65
N THR A 397 19.91 -27.20 -18.32
CA THR A 397 18.73 -26.34 -18.29
C THR A 397 17.99 -26.51 -16.97
N PRO A 398 17.86 -25.45 -16.16
CA PRO A 398 16.74 -25.39 -15.22
C PRO A 398 15.47 -25.44 -16.08
N LYS A 399 14.56 -26.38 -15.81
CA LYS A 399 13.20 -26.28 -16.34
C LYS A 399 12.63 -24.96 -15.80
N SER A 400 12.29 -24.05 -16.72
CA SER A 400 11.74 -22.72 -16.48
C SER A 400 10.54 -22.74 -15.55
#